data_AF-A0A0B8WLN7-F1
#
_entry.id   AF-A0A0B8WLN7-F1
#
_cell.length_a   1.000
_cell.length_b   1.000
_cell.length_c   1.000
_cell.angle_alpha   90.00
_cell.angle_beta   90.00
_cell.angle_gamma   90.00
#
_symmetry.space_group_name_H-M   'P 1'
#
loop_
_entity.id
_entity.type
_entity.pdbx_description
1 polymer ?
#
loop_
_entity_poly.entity_id
_entity_poly.type
_entity_poly.pdbx_seq_one_letter_code
_entity_poly.pdbx_strand_id
1 'polypeptide(L)'
;MTKDVFQFTDYRAFIKAQVDQDQNRWGIWAKLAQAASCKPTYLSQAMREKCHLTSEHMLGIARYWDLSDAETDFLLLLLEYARAGTQELRDYLFSKIKRIRKEREDIATRLKKPKFETGEKETLYYSSWFWSALHVMVSIPEYQSPKKIAARLSLPVEFIEQALQRLATHGIVTRKGQGWTYGTADVHIPKDSLLVGVHHNNWRQRAVADSTSPLGSDGVHYTSVYSLSRNDYQHLKEKMLELIEYSRKKIVDSKEEEIICFLCDIFPV
;
A
#
# COMPACT_ATOMS: atom_id res chain seq x y z
N MET A 1 15.49 6.06 -3.12
CA MET A 1 14.08 6.16 -3.56
C MET A 1 13.70 7.61 -3.45
N THR A 2 13.14 8.18 -4.51
CA THR A 2 12.66 9.56 -4.54
C THR A 2 11.56 9.75 -3.50
N LYS A 3 11.60 10.84 -2.71
CA LYS A 3 10.47 11.20 -1.84
C LYS A 3 9.21 11.47 -2.67
N ASP A 4 8.05 11.14 -2.11
CA ASP A 4 6.78 11.39 -2.76
C ASP A 4 6.47 12.91 -2.77
N VAL A 5 6.37 13.52 -3.96
CA VAL A 5 6.06 14.95 -4.13
C VAL A 5 4.73 15.35 -3.52
N PHE A 6 3.77 14.43 -3.45
CA PHE A 6 2.41 14.69 -2.97
C PHE A 6 2.36 15.04 -1.48
N GLN A 7 3.41 14.73 -0.71
CA GLN A 7 3.54 15.05 0.72
C GLN A 7 3.90 16.52 0.97
N PHE A 8 4.45 17.22 -0.03
CA PHE A 8 4.99 18.57 0.14
C PHE A 8 3.95 19.64 -0.18
N THR A 9 3.94 20.72 0.60
CA THR A 9 3.12 21.91 0.36
C THR A 9 3.88 23.02 -0.36
N ASP A 10 5.20 22.87 -0.48
CA ASP A 10 6.09 23.81 -1.16
C ASP A 10 7.09 23.03 -2.02
N TYR A 11 7.26 23.46 -3.28
CA TYR A 11 8.12 22.79 -4.25
C TYR A 11 9.61 22.86 -3.88
N ARG A 12 10.05 23.91 -3.18
CA ARG A 12 11.43 24.06 -2.71
C ARG A 12 11.71 23.06 -1.59
N ALA A 13 10.74 22.86 -0.70
CA ALA A 13 10.86 21.84 0.34
C ALA A 13 11.03 20.44 -0.27
N PHE A 14 10.27 20.13 -1.33
CA PHE A 14 10.43 18.90 -2.10
C PHE A 14 11.83 18.79 -2.74
N ILE A 15 12.25 19.81 -3.49
CA ILE A 15 13.56 19.81 -4.18
C ILE A 15 14.70 19.62 -3.18
N LYS A 16 14.67 20.35 -2.06
CA LYS A 16 15.68 20.23 -1.00
C LYS A 16 15.68 18.82 -0.40
N ALA A 17 14.51 18.27 -0.12
CA ALA A 17 14.40 16.95 0.46
C ALA A 17 14.87 15.82 -0.49
N GLN A 18 14.71 15.99 -1.81
CA GLN A 18 15.30 15.08 -2.80
C GLN A 18 16.82 15.20 -2.85
N VAL A 19 17.33 16.44 -2.86
CA VAL A 19 18.78 16.70 -2.87
C VAL A 19 19.47 16.13 -1.63
N ASP A 20 18.86 16.28 -0.45
CA ASP A 20 19.44 15.82 0.82
C ASP A 20 19.56 14.29 0.91
N GLN A 21 18.77 13.56 0.13
CA GLN A 21 18.77 12.09 0.03
C GLN A 21 19.79 11.53 -0.97
N ASP A 22 20.30 12.35 -1.89
CA ASP A 22 21.31 11.87 -2.83
C ASP A 22 22.62 11.61 -2.07
N GLN A 23 23.15 10.37 -2.21
CA GLN A 23 24.40 9.94 -1.59
C GLN A 23 25.59 10.80 -2.07
N ASN A 24 25.49 11.41 -3.26
CA ASN A 24 26.44 12.36 -3.80
C ASN A 24 25.87 13.78 -3.82
N ARG A 25 25.80 14.40 -2.62
CA ARG A 25 25.44 15.82 -2.46
C ARG A 25 26.30 16.77 -3.30
N TRP A 26 27.52 16.35 -3.66
CA TRP A 26 28.44 17.17 -4.42
C TRP A 26 28.06 17.23 -5.90
N GLY A 27 27.74 18.44 -6.38
CA GLY A 27 27.44 18.69 -7.80
C GLY A 27 25.99 18.46 -8.23
N ILE A 28 25.11 17.92 -7.37
CA ILE A 28 23.68 17.74 -7.72
C ILE A 28 22.99 19.06 -8.06
N TRP A 29 23.30 20.14 -7.36
CA TRP A 29 22.76 21.47 -7.67
C TRP A 29 23.17 21.96 -9.07
N ALA A 30 24.36 21.60 -9.53
CA ALA A 30 24.80 21.93 -10.88
C ALA A 30 24.08 21.10 -11.93
N LYS A 31 23.88 19.80 -11.68
CA LYS A 31 23.10 18.89 -12.54
C LYS A 31 21.64 19.32 -12.63
N LEU A 32 21.02 19.69 -11.51
CA LEU A 32 19.66 20.22 -11.48
C LEU A 32 19.53 21.54 -12.23
N ALA A 33 20.50 22.44 -12.08
CA ALA A 33 20.51 23.70 -12.84
C ALA A 33 20.59 23.44 -14.35
N GLN A 34 21.45 22.49 -14.76
CA GLN A 34 21.57 22.06 -16.16
C GLN A 34 20.26 21.43 -16.66
N ALA A 35 19.67 20.52 -15.89
CA ALA A 35 18.40 19.88 -16.25
C ALA A 35 17.25 20.90 -16.35
N ALA A 36 17.19 21.85 -15.42
CA ALA A 36 16.26 22.97 -15.45
C ALA A 36 16.57 23.99 -16.55
N SER A 37 17.64 23.83 -17.32
CA SER A 37 18.10 24.80 -18.33
C SER A 37 18.29 26.23 -17.79
N CYS A 38 18.75 26.34 -16.53
CA CYS A 38 18.95 27.62 -15.86
C CYS A 38 20.36 27.77 -15.27
N LYS A 39 20.77 29.00 -14.96
CA LYS A 39 22.06 29.25 -14.31
C LYS A 39 22.03 28.74 -12.86
N PRO A 40 23.10 28.10 -12.35
CA PRO A 40 23.16 27.64 -10.95
C PRO A 40 22.88 28.74 -9.92
N THR A 41 23.27 29.99 -10.23
CA THR A 41 22.98 31.16 -9.40
C THR A 41 21.49 31.47 -9.32
N TYR A 42 20.75 31.29 -10.42
CA TYR A 42 19.30 31.47 -10.46
C TYR A 42 18.58 30.40 -9.64
N LEU A 43 18.96 29.13 -9.81
CA LEU A 43 18.42 28.04 -9.01
C LEU A 43 18.66 28.28 -7.51
N SER A 44 19.89 28.68 -7.13
CA SER A 44 20.22 29.01 -5.73
C SER A 44 19.40 30.17 -5.17
N GLN A 45 19.14 31.21 -5.96
CA GLN A 45 18.27 32.33 -5.57
C GLN A 45 16.81 31.89 -5.42
N ALA A 46 16.31 31.03 -6.31
CA ALA A 46 14.95 30.52 -6.24
C ALA A 46 14.73 29.66 -4.98
N MET A 47 15.71 28.83 -4.62
CA MET A 47 15.67 28.01 -3.41
C MET A 47 15.76 28.83 -2.11
N ARG A 48 16.27 30.07 -2.18
CA ARG A 48 16.35 31.02 -1.06
C ARG A 48 15.20 32.06 -1.07
N GLU A 49 14.13 31.76 -1.80
CA GLU A 49 12.91 32.59 -1.89
C GLU A 49 13.09 34.00 -2.47
N LYS A 50 14.23 34.28 -3.11
CA LYS A 50 14.46 35.58 -3.79
C LYS A 50 13.74 35.69 -5.13
N CYS A 51 13.43 34.54 -5.73
CA CYS A 51 12.64 34.41 -6.94
C CYS A 51 11.92 33.05 -6.97
N HIS A 52 11.13 32.79 -8.01
CA HIS A 52 10.49 31.50 -8.25
C HIS A 52 11.04 30.86 -9.51
N LEU A 53 11.07 29.53 -9.55
CA LEU A 53 11.32 28.80 -10.79
C LEU A 53 10.16 28.99 -11.79
N THR A 54 10.42 28.70 -13.06
CA THR A 54 9.38 28.67 -14.10
C THR A 54 8.89 27.24 -14.31
N SER A 55 7.79 27.08 -15.03
CA SER A 55 7.25 25.75 -15.34
C SER A 55 8.23 24.93 -16.18
N GLU A 56 8.99 25.56 -17.09
CA GLU A 56 10.03 24.92 -17.89
C GLU A 56 11.18 24.40 -17.01
N HIS A 57 11.60 25.19 -16.01
CA HIS A 57 12.60 24.75 -15.05
C HIS A 57 12.10 23.53 -14.26
N MET A 58 10.84 23.54 -13.81
CA MET A 58 10.25 22.43 -13.06
C MET A 58 10.08 21.18 -13.91
N LEU A 59 9.71 21.30 -15.19
CA LEU A 59 9.67 20.16 -16.12
C LEU A 59 11.05 19.54 -16.32
N GLY A 60 12.10 20.37 -16.45
CA GLY A 60 13.48 19.89 -16.54
C GLY A 60 13.91 19.11 -15.30
N ILE A 61 13.56 19.60 -14.11
CA ILE A 61 13.81 18.93 -12.83
C ILE A 61 13.02 17.62 -12.72
N ALA A 62 11.74 17.62 -13.10
CA ALA A 62 10.90 16.43 -13.06
C ALA A 62 11.45 15.31 -13.94
N ARG A 63 11.90 15.64 -15.16
CA ARG A 63 12.56 14.69 -16.08
C ARG A 63 13.87 14.15 -15.52
N TYR A 64 14.67 14.99 -14.85
CA TYR A 64 15.92 14.55 -14.24
C TYR A 64 15.72 13.48 -13.17
N TRP A 65 14.62 13.56 -12.42
CA TRP A 65 14.26 12.58 -11.38
C TRP A 65 13.29 11.50 -11.87
N ASP A 66 13.00 11.45 -13.16
CA ASP A 66 12.08 10.48 -13.77
C ASP A 66 10.71 10.44 -13.08
N LEU A 67 10.19 11.62 -12.72
CA LEU A 67 8.86 11.74 -12.12
C LEU A 67 7.78 11.35 -13.13
N SER A 68 6.76 10.65 -12.66
CA SER A 68 5.56 10.35 -13.46
C SER A 68 4.80 11.62 -13.86
N ASP A 69 3.92 11.51 -14.85
CA ASP A 69 3.08 12.64 -15.30
C ASP A 69 2.28 13.24 -14.14
N ALA A 70 1.70 12.39 -13.28
CA ALA A 70 0.92 12.83 -12.12
C ALA A 70 1.79 13.57 -11.08
N GLU A 71 3.01 13.10 -10.83
CA GLU A 71 3.96 13.76 -9.92
C GLU A 71 4.44 15.10 -10.51
N THR A 72 4.67 15.12 -11.82
CA THR A 72 5.08 16.32 -12.57
C THR A 72 4.00 17.40 -12.53
N ASP A 73 2.74 17.03 -12.79
CA ASP A 73 1.59 17.93 -12.71
C ASP A 73 1.41 18.47 -11.29
N PHE A 74 1.58 17.62 -10.28
CA PHE A 74 1.48 18.05 -8.88
C PHE A 74 2.63 19.00 -8.51
N LEU A 75 3.84 18.72 -8.97
CA LEU A 75 5.01 19.58 -8.75
C LEU A 75 4.82 20.98 -9.38
N LEU A 76 4.26 21.03 -10.59
CA LEU A 76 3.89 22.28 -11.25
C LEU A 76 2.80 23.02 -10.48
N LEU A 77 1.81 22.30 -9.95
CA LEU A 77 0.76 22.89 -9.11
C LEU A 77 1.33 23.52 -7.83
N LEU A 78 2.33 22.89 -7.19
CA LEU A 78 3.02 23.47 -6.03
C LEU A 78 3.77 24.75 -6.41
N LEU A 79 4.36 24.81 -7.61
CA LEU A 79 5.01 26.02 -8.11
C LEU A 79 3.97 27.15 -8.31
N GLU A 80 2.85 26.86 -8.97
CA GLU A 80 1.78 27.84 -9.18
C GLU A 80 1.24 28.37 -7.85
N TYR A 81 1.01 27.49 -6.88
CA TYR A 81 0.57 27.86 -5.55
C TYR A 81 1.58 28.79 -4.84
N ALA A 82 2.87 28.51 -4.98
CA ALA A 82 3.91 29.35 -4.42
C ALA A 82 4.01 30.72 -5.11
N ARG A 83 3.71 30.80 -6.42
CA ARG A 83 3.77 32.03 -7.23
C ARG A 83 2.50 32.88 -7.17
N ALA A 84 1.41 32.35 -6.62
CA ALA A 84 0.12 33.04 -6.59
C ALA A 84 0.22 34.39 -5.86
N GLY A 85 -0.02 35.48 -6.59
CA GLY A 85 0.09 36.85 -6.06
C GLY A 85 -1.18 37.37 -5.38
N THR A 86 -2.33 36.71 -5.57
CA THR A 86 -3.60 37.09 -4.94
C THR A 86 -4.07 36.01 -3.97
N GLN A 87 -4.75 36.43 -2.90
CA GLN A 87 -5.28 35.52 -1.89
C GLN A 87 -6.31 34.56 -2.49
N GLU A 88 -7.20 35.04 -3.37
CA GLU A 88 -8.20 34.22 -4.06
C GLU A 88 -7.56 33.09 -4.89
N LEU A 89 -6.54 33.39 -5.68
CA LEU A 89 -5.85 32.38 -6.47
C LEU A 89 -5.13 31.36 -5.57
N ARG A 90 -4.56 31.84 -4.46
CA ARG A 90 -3.88 30.99 -3.49
C ARG A 90 -4.84 30.01 -2.83
N ASP A 91 -6.02 30.46 -2.42
CA ASP A 91 -7.05 29.62 -1.80
C ASP A 91 -7.64 28.61 -2.79
N TYR A 92 -7.85 29.03 -4.04
CA TYR A 92 -8.28 28.13 -5.12
C TYR A 92 -7.26 27.02 -5.39
N LEU A 93 -5.98 27.37 -5.54
CA LEU A 93 -4.90 26.41 -5.79
C LEU A 93 -4.68 25.49 -4.58
N PHE A 94 -4.76 26.02 -3.35
CA PHE A 94 -4.69 25.20 -2.14
C PHE A 94 -5.83 24.19 -2.06
N SER A 95 -7.05 24.61 -2.42
CA SER A 95 -8.20 23.72 -2.50
C SER A 95 -8.00 22.63 -3.56
N LYS A 96 -7.38 22.97 -4.72
CA LYS A 96 -6.99 22.00 -5.75
C LYS A 96 -5.92 21.03 -5.25
N ILE A 97 -4.90 21.50 -4.53
CA ILE A 97 -3.87 20.66 -3.88
C ILE A 97 -4.52 19.68 -2.90
N LYS A 98 -5.39 20.17 -2.00
CA LYS A 98 -6.15 19.33 -1.07
C LYS A 98 -7.01 18.30 -1.80
N ARG A 99 -7.68 18.72 -2.88
CA ARG A 99 -8.52 17.84 -3.69
C ARG A 99 -7.68 16.74 -4.33
N ILE A 100 -6.54 17.03 -4.94
CA ILE A 100 -5.69 16.01 -5.57
C ILE A 100 -5.12 15.05 -4.52
N ARG A 101 -4.69 15.55 -3.35
CA ARG A 101 -4.24 14.70 -2.24
C ARG A 101 -5.36 13.79 -1.75
N LYS A 102 -6.53 14.38 -1.51
CA LYS A 102 -7.73 13.65 -1.13
C LYS A 102 -8.15 12.69 -2.22
N GLU A 103 -8.01 13.01 -3.51
CA GLU A 103 -8.30 12.14 -4.64
C GLU A 103 -7.28 11.01 -4.74
N ARG A 104 -6.02 11.19 -4.33
CA ARG A 104 -5.05 10.08 -4.24
C ARG A 104 -5.39 9.15 -3.08
N GLU A 105 -5.72 9.71 -1.91
CA GLU A 105 -6.28 8.97 -0.77
C GLU A 105 -7.61 8.28 -1.14
N ASP A 106 -8.43 8.99 -1.91
CA ASP A 106 -9.76 8.57 -2.33
C ASP A 106 -9.69 7.64 -3.52
N ILE A 107 -8.70 7.65 -4.42
CA ILE A 107 -8.52 6.69 -5.54
C ILE A 107 -8.00 5.36 -5.00
N ALA A 108 -7.09 5.41 -4.02
CA ALA A 108 -6.82 4.28 -3.14
C ALA A 108 -8.10 3.79 -2.40
N THR A 109 -9.15 4.61 -2.38
CA THR A 109 -10.47 4.31 -1.79
C THR A 109 -11.63 4.19 -2.82
N ARG A 110 -11.45 4.55 -4.11
CA ARG A 110 -12.48 4.68 -5.17
C ARG A 110 -12.38 3.59 -6.21
N LEU A 111 -11.27 2.84 -6.19
CA LEU A 111 -11.31 1.41 -6.54
C LEU A 111 -12.31 0.61 -5.67
N LYS A 112 -13.07 1.26 -4.76
CA LYS A 112 -14.02 0.63 -3.83
C LYS A 112 -15.43 1.22 -3.82
N LYS A 113 -16.00 1.59 -4.97
CA LYS A 113 -17.47 1.52 -5.10
C LYS A 113 -17.87 0.91 -6.44
N PRO A 114 -18.57 -0.23 -6.37
CA PRO A 114 -20.01 -0.16 -6.51
C PRO A 114 -20.75 -0.64 -5.25
N LYS A 115 -21.99 -0.13 -5.10
CA LYS A 115 -23.02 -0.70 -4.23
C LYS A 115 -23.14 -2.20 -4.54
N PHE A 116 -22.90 -3.11 -3.59
CA PHE A 116 -23.40 -4.48 -3.76
C PHE A 116 -23.76 -5.13 -2.43
N GLU A 117 -24.93 -5.74 -2.45
CA GLU A 117 -25.39 -6.78 -1.54
C GLU A 117 -24.23 -7.76 -1.31
N THR A 118 -23.83 -7.93 -0.06
CA THR A 118 -22.86 -8.97 0.29
C THR A 118 -23.54 -10.31 0.07
N GLY A 119 -23.07 -11.09 -0.91
CA GLY A 119 -23.63 -12.39 -1.21
C GLY A 119 -23.30 -13.42 -0.13
N GLU A 120 -23.96 -14.57 -0.22
CA GLU A 120 -23.68 -15.73 0.65
C GLU A 120 -22.22 -16.19 0.52
N LYS A 121 -21.63 -16.04 -0.69
CA LYS A 121 -20.24 -16.40 -1.00
C LYS A 121 -19.24 -15.58 -0.17
N GLU A 122 -19.38 -14.26 -0.15
CA GLU A 122 -18.51 -13.37 0.63
C GLU A 122 -18.69 -13.60 2.12
N THR A 123 -19.94 -13.74 2.55
CA THR A 123 -20.28 -14.03 3.96
C THR A 123 -19.60 -15.32 4.43
N LEU A 124 -19.69 -16.40 3.64
CA LEU A 124 -19.00 -17.65 3.91
C LEU A 124 -17.49 -17.42 4.01
N TYR A 125 -16.88 -16.85 2.97
CA TYR A 125 -15.44 -16.75 2.84
C TYR A 125 -14.78 -15.92 3.96
N TYR A 126 -15.47 -14.90 4.47
CA TYR A 126 -14.93 -14.00 5.48
C TYR A 126 -15.41 -14.29 6.91
N SER A 127 -16.36 -15.22 7.08
CA SER A 127 -16.87 -15.64 8.39
C SER A 127 -15.81 -16.25 9.31
N SER A 128 -14.75 -16.82 8.75
CA SER A 128 -13.64 -17.42 9.51
C SER A 128 -12.33 -17.37 8.73
N TRP A 129 -11.19 -17.41 9.45
CA TRP A 129 -9.86 -17.35 8.84
C TRP A 129 -9.59 -18.53 7.90
N PHE A 130 -10.07 -19.73 8.28
CA PHE A 130 -9.72 -20.97 7.57
C PHE A 130 -10.26 -21.02 6.14
N TRP A 131 -11.39 -20.37 5.82
CA TRP A 131 -11.91 -20.36 4.45
C TRP A 131 -10.93 -19.75 3.45
N SER A 132 -10.40 -18.58 3.81
CA SER A 132 -9.37 -17.91 3.02
C SER A 132 -8.03 -18.65 3.03
N ALA A 133 -7.68 -19.29 4.16
CA ALA A 133 -6.49 -20.13 4.21
C ALA A 133 -6.59 -21.32 3.26
N LEU A 134 -7.70 -22.08 3.29
CA LEU A 134 -7.94 -23.23 2.42
C LEU A 134 -7.90 -22.85 0.94
N HIS A 135 -8.52 -21.73 0.58
CA HIS A 135 -8.51 -21.24 -0.80
C HIS A 135 -7.10 -20.96 -1.32
N VAL A 136 -6.22 -20.36 -0.51
CA VAL A 136 -4.83 -20.10 -0.90
C VAL A 136 -3.99 -21.39 -0.82
N MET A 137 -4.19 -22.24 0.18
CA MET A 137 -3.42 -23.47 0.34
C MET A 137 -3.53 -24.39 -0.87
N VAL A 138 -4.70 -24.51 -1.50
CA VAL A 138 -4.87 -25.40 -2.66
C VAL A 138 -4.12 -24.92 -3.92
N SER A 139 -3.57 -23.69 -3.94
CA SER A 139 -2.65 -23.30 -5.00
C SER A 139 -1.28 -23.95 -4.83
N ILE A 140 -0.84 -24.20 -3.59
CA ILE A 140 0.43 -24.85 -3.28
C ILE A 140 0.33 -26.34 -3.65
N PRO A 141 1.20 -26.87 -4.54
CA PRO A 141 1.12 -28.26 -5.00
C PRO A 141 1.13 -29.30 -3.88
N GLU A 142 1.84 -29.02 -2.79
CA GLU A 142 1.88 -29.89 -1.61
C GLU A 142 0.51 -30.01 -0.93
N TYR A 143 -0.27 -28.94 -0.86
CA TYR A 143 -1.50 -28.86 -0.08
C TYR A 143 -2.77 -29.08 -0.90
N GLN A 144 -2.70 -29.82 -2.02
CA GLN A 144 -3.88 -30.19 -2.82
C GLN A 144 -4.66 -31.39 -2.26
N SER A 145 -4.24 -31.93 -1.10
CA SER A 145 -4.87 -33.07 -0.42
C SER A 145 -5.47 -32.65 0.94
N PRO A 146 -6.72 -33.04 1.25
CA PRO A 146 -7.34 -32.75 2.55
C PRO A 146 -6.51 -33.23 3.74
N LYS A 147 -5.86 -34.40 3.62
CA LYS A 147 -5.00 -34.96 4.68
C LYS A 147 -3.80 -34.08 5.00
N LYS A 148 -3.14 -33.54 3.96
CA LYS A 148 -1.97 -32.67 4.13
C LYS A 148 -2.36 -31.30 4.68
N ILE A 149 -3.47 -30.74 4.20
CA ILE A 149 -4.04 -29.50 4.76
C ILE A 149 -4.39 -29.69 6.24
N ALA A 150 -5.10 -30.77 6.57
CA ALA A 150 -5.51 -31.09 7.93
C ALA A 150 -4.32 -31.18 8.89
N ALA A 151 -3.25 -31.87 8.48
CA ALA A 151 -2.01 -31.93 9.24
C ALA A 151 -1.39 -30.54 9.46
N ARG A 152 -1.31 -29.72 8.41
CA ARG A 152 -0.72 -28.36 8.46
C ARG A 152 -1.52 -27.40 9.35
N LEU A 153 -2.84 -27.44 9.28
CA LEU A 153 -3.72 -26.55 10.04
C LEU A 153 -4.08 -27.11 11.43
N SER A 154 -3.70 -28.35 11.73
CA SER A 154 -4.13 -29.07 12.95
C SER A 154 -5.66 -29.11 13.09
N LEU A 155 -6.35 -29.43 11.99
CA LEU A 155 -7.81 -29.53 11.92
C LEU A 155 -8.23 -30.96 11.50
N PRO A 156 -9.43 -31.44 11.87
CA PRO A 156 -9.92 -32.75 11.46
C PRO A 156 -10.03 -32.87 9.93
N VAL A 157 -9.64 -34.02 9.36
CA VAL A 157 -9.65 -34.25 7.91
C VAL A 157 -11.07 -34.12 7.35
N GLU A 158 -12.06 -34.68 8.05
CA GLU A 158 -13.47 -34.66 7.67
C GLU A 158 -14.01 -33.22 7.59
N PHE A 159 -13.55 -32.35 8.50
CA PHE A 159 -13.89 -30.93 8.50
C PHE A 159 -13.28 -30.22 7.28
N ILE A 160 -12.00 -30.49 6.97
CA ILE A 160 -11.34 -29.93 5.79
C ILE A 160 -12.05 -30.38 4.50
N GLU A 161 -12.42 -31.65 4.39
CA GLU A 161 -13.15 -32.18 3.23
C GLU A 161 -14.50 -31.49 3.03
N GLN A 162 -15.29 -31.35 4.10
CA GLN A 162 -16.56 -30.63 4.06
C GLN A 162 -16.37 -29.15 3.70
N ALA A 163 -15.34 -28.50 4.25
CA ALA A 163 -15.03 -27.10 3.96
C ALA A 163 -14.64 -26.90 2.50
N LEU A 164 -13.78 -27.75 1.94
CA LEU A 164 -13.39 -27.69 0.52
C LEU A 164 -14.57 -27.97 -0.40
N GLN A 165 -15.43 -28.93 -0.06
CA GLN A 165 -16.65 -29.21 -0.82
C GLN A 165 -17.58 -27.98 -0.83
N ARG A 166 -17.72 -27.29 0.30
CA ARG A 166 -18.52 -26.06 0.38
C ARG A 166 -17.90 -24.90 -0.40
N LEU A 167 -16.57 -24.73 -0.35
CA LEU A 167 -15.90 -23.74 -1.21
C LEU A 167 -16.10 -24.05 -2.70
N ALA A 168 -16.18 -25.34 -3.06
CA ALA A 168 -16.40 -25.78 -4.43
C ALA A 168 -17.82 -25.50 -4.93
N THR A 169 -18.86 -25.57 -4.07
CA THR A 169 -20.23 -25.20 -4.48
C THR A 169 -20.35 -23.72 -4.87
N HIS A 170 -19.44 -22.87 -4.38
CA HIS A 170 -19.35 -21.46 -4.76
C HIS A 170 -18.25 -21.17 -5.81
N GLY A 171 -17.64 -22.21 -6.38
CA GLY A 171 -16.60 -22.10 -7.40
C GLY A 171 -15.26 -21.54 -6.93
N ILE A 172 -15.07 -21.39 -5.61
CA ILE A 172 -13.84 -20.81 -5.02
C ILE A 172 -12.66 -21.78 -5.17
N VAL A 173 -12.92 -23.08 -4.99
CA VAL A 173 -11.96 -24.16 -5.28
C VAL A 173 -12.58 -25.14 -6.26
N THR A 174 -11.75 -25.90 -6.96
CA THR A 174 -12.18 -26.90 -7.94
C THR A 174 -11.54 -28.24 -7.65
N ARG A 175 -12.22 -29.33 -8.02
CA ARG A 175 -11.67 -30.68 -7.87
C ARG A 175 -11.04 -31.11 -9.20
N LYS A 176 -9.75 -31.48 -9.16
CA LYS A 176 -9.01 -32.01 -10.32
C LYS A 176 -8.49 -33.40 -9.99
N GLY A 177 -9.20 -34.42 -10.47
CA GLY A 177 -8.91 -35.82 -10.11
C GLY A 177 -9.13 -36.08 -8.60
N GLN A 178 -8.09 -36.53 -7.92
CA GLN A 178 -8.11 -36.79 -6.47
C GLN A 178 -7.72 -35.56 -5.63
N GLY A 179 -7.29 -34.45 -6.25
CA GLY A 179 -6.84 -33.25 -5.57
C GLY A 179 -7.79 -32.07 -5.71
N TRP A 180 -7.56 -31.05 -4.88
CA TRP A 180 -8.20 -29.74 -4.94
C TRP A 180 -7.25 -28.71 -5.55
N THR A 181 -7.79 -27.84 -6.40
CA THR A 181 -7.04 -26.77 -7.06
C THR A 181 -7.75 -25.44 -6.89
N TYR A 182 -6.98 -24.37 -7.05
CA TYR A 182 -7.49 -23.01 -7.06
C TYR A 182 -8.62 -22.84 -8.10
N GLY A 183 -9.75 -22.22 -7.71
CA GLY A 183 -10.92 -22.04 -8.56
C GLY A 183 -10.97 -20.64 -9.16
N THR A 184 -11.33 -19.64 -8.35
CA THR A 184 -11.39 -18.23 -8.78
C THR A 184 -10.71 -17.29 -7.79
N ALA A 185 -10.01 -16.29 -8.32
CA ALA A 185 -9.45 -15.19 -7.54
C ALA A 185 -10.48 -14.13 -7.15
N ASP A 186 -11.70 -14.22 -7.69
CA ASP A 186 -12.73 -13.20 -7.49
C ASP A 186 -13.51 -13.46 -6.20
N VAL A 187 -12.90 -13.07 -5.08
CA VAL A 187 -13.54 -12.98 -3.76
C VAL A 187 -13.21 -11.61 -3.16
N HIS A 188 -13.79 -10.55 -3.74
CA HIS A 188 -13.55 -9.17 -3.30
C HIS A 188 -14.53 -8.74 -2.20
N ILE A 189 -14.03 -8.22 -1.06
CA ILE A 189 -14.87 -7.40 -0.16
C ILE A 189 -14.64 -5.92 -0.43
N PRO A 190 -15.73 -5.14 -0.62
CA PRO A 190 -15.68 -3.68 -0.53
C PRO A 190 -15.14 -3.21 0.84
N LYS A 191 -14.39 -2.08 0.88
CA LYS A 191 -13.88 -1.48 2.14
C LYS A 191 -14.99 -1.22 3.16
N ASP A 192 -16.19 -0.90 2.67
CA ASP A 192 -17.32 -0.44 3.46
C ASP A 192 -18.18 -1.62 4.00
N SER A 193 -17.82 -2.87 3.71
CA SER A 193 -18.55 -4.03 4.21
C SER A 193 -18.26 -4.29 5.69
N LEU A 194 -19.29 -4.67 6.45
CA LEU A 194 -19.15 -5.13 7.84
C LEU A 194 -18.22 -6.34 7.97
N LEU A 195 -18.08 -7.14 6.91
CA LEU A 195 -17.19 -8.30 6.89
C LEU A 195 -15.70 -7.95 6.93
N VAL A 196 -15.32 -6.71 6.60
CA VAL A 196 -13.92 -6.27 6.73
C VAL A 196 -13.46 -6.35 8.18
N GLY A 197 -14.28 -5.86 9.12
CA GLY A 197 -13.99 -5.96 10.55
C GLY A 197 -13.92 -7.41 11.02
N VAL A 198 -14.84 -8.26 10.55
CA VAL A 198 -14.87 -9.70 10.89
C VAL A 198 -13.61 -10.41 10.39
N HIS A 199 -13.24 -10.21 9.12
CA HIS A 199 -12.04 -10.80 8.53
C HIS A 199 -10.76 -10.38 9.28
N HIS A 200 -10.66 -9.10 9.59
CA HIS A 200 -9.56 -8.54 10.37
C HIS A 200 -9.47 -9.12 11.77
N ASN A 201 -10.60 -9.29 12.45
CA ASN A 201 -10.65 -9.91 13.77
C ASN A 201 -10.22 -11.38 13.71
N ASN A 202 -10.74 -12.14 12.75
CA ASN A 202 -10.44 -13.57 12.57
C ASN A 202 -8.93 -13.83 12.42
N TRP A 203 -8.25 -13.07 11.57
CA TRP A 203 -6.81 -13.24 11.37
C TRP A 203 -5.97 -12.73 12.55
N ARG A 204 -6.37 -11.65 13.23
CA ARG A 204 -5.69 -11.18 14.45
C ARG A 204 -5.83 -12.16 15.60
N GLN A 205 -7.01 -12.76 15.78
CA GLN A 205 -7.20 -13.83 16.75
C GLN A 205 -6.31 -15.04 16.44
N ARG A 206 -6.13 -15.38 15.14
CA ARG A 206 -5.18 -16.40 14.74
C ARG A 206 -3.73 -16.03 15.07
N ALA A 207 -3.32 -14.78 14.86
CA ALA A 207 -2.00 -14.30 15.24
C ALA A 207 -1.78 -14.37 16.77
N VAL A 208 -2.78 -14.01 17.57
CA VAL A 208 -2.73 -14.16 19.04
C VAL A 208 -2.55 -15.63 19.44
N ALA A 209 -3.33 -16.53 18.86
CA ALA A 209 -3.21 -17.98 19.12
C ALA A 209 -1.82 -18.52 18.73
N ASP A 210 -1.26 -18.04 17.61
CA ASP A 210 0.08 -18.41 17.16
C ASP A 210 1.17 -17.88 18.11
N SER A 211 1.07 -16.63 18.55
CA SER A 211 2.02 -15.99 19.49
C SER A 211 2.07 -16.65 20.87
N THR A 212 1.00 -17.33 21.26
CA THR A 212 0.85 -18.01 22.55
C THR A 212 0.93 -19.53 22.44
N SER A 213 1.29 -20.05 21.26
CA SER A 213 1.40 -21.48 21.01
C SER A 213 2.43 -22.14 21.93
N PRO A 214 2.07 -23.20 22.67
CA PRO A 214 3.01 -23.91 23.54
C PRO A 214 4.09 -24.67 22.76
N LEU A 215 3.89 -24.90 21.46
CA LEU A 215 4.87 -25.53 20.57
C LEU A 215 5.97 -24.56 20.13
N GLY A 216 5.88 -23.29 20.53
CA GLY A 216 6.67 -22.20 19.94
C GLY A 216 6.07 -21.74 18.62
N SER A 217 6.46 -20.55 18.19
CA SER A 217 6.15 -19.99 16.88
C SER A 217 7.39 -19.31 16.31
N ASP A 218 7.68 -19.60 15.04
CA ASP A 218 8.68 -18.89 14.24
C ASP A 218 8.12 -17.57 13.67
N GLY A 219 6.85 -17.27 13.93
CA GLY A 219 6.17 -16.05 13.52
C GLY A 219 6.69 -14.83 14.25
N VAL A 220 6.73 -13.69 13.55
CA VAL A 220 7.13 -12.42 14.13
C VAL A 220 5.92 -11.73 14.75
N HIS A 221 5.87 -11.71 16.08
CA HIS A 221 4.81 -11.06 16.85
C HIS A 221 5.39 -9.86 17.60
N TYR A 222 4.97 -8.66 17.22
CA TYR A 222 5.45 -7.41 17.81
C TYR A 222 4.30 -6.49 18.17
N THR A 223 4.33 -5.93 19.37
CA THR A 223 3.36 -4.94 19.84
C THR A 223 4.05 -3.91 20.71
N SER A 224 3.80 -2.63 20.42
CA SER A 224 4.33 -1.50 21.19
C SER A 224 3.36 -0.33 21.13
N VAL A 225 3.33 0.46 22.19
CA VAL A 225 2.55 1.70 22.28
C VAL A 225 3.53 2.85 22.36
N TYR A 226 3.42 3.81 21.43
CA TYR A 226 4.34 4.92 21.30
C TYR A 226 3.66 6.26 21.57
N SER A 227 4.39 7.17 22.20
CA SER A 227 4.11 8.61 22.12
C SER A 227 5.08 9.24 21.11
N LEU A 228 4.57 9.94 20.11
CA LEU A 228 5.40 10.55 19.07
C LEU A 228 4.74 11.81 18.47
N SER A 229 5.52 12.60 17.73
CA SER A 229 4.98 13.76 17.04
C SER A 229 4.05 13.34 15.89
N ARG A 230 3.14 14.24 15.49
CA ARG A 230 2.27 14.01 14.31
C ARG A 230 3.08 13.82 13.03
N ASN A 231 4.22 14.50 12.92
CA ASN A 231 5.12 14.38 11.79
C ASN A 231 5.77 13.00 11.73
N ASP A 232 6.26 12.49 12.86
CA ASP A 232 6.86 11.15 12.93
C ASP A 232 5.82 10.06 12.70
N TYR A 233 4.57 10.27 13.12
CA TYR A 233 3.46 9.36 12.82
C TYR A 233 3.22 9.21 11.31
N GLN A 234 3.26 10.32 10.55
CA GLN A 234 3.13 10.24 9.08
C GLN A 234 4.30 9.47 8.46
N HIS A 235 5.54 9.75 8.89
CA HIS A 235 6.72 9.03 8.41
C HIS A 235 6.64 7.52 8.69
N LEU A 236 6.20 7.10 9.89
CA LEU A 236 6.03 5.68 10.20
C LEU A 236 4.92 5.03 9.36
N LYS A 237 3.80 5.73 9.16
CA LYS A 237 2.71 5.26 8.30
C LYS A 237 3.19 5.05 6.86
N GLU A 238 4.01 5.95 6.33
CA GLU A 238 4.59 5.81 4.99
C GLU A 238 5.52 4.60 4.90
N LYS A 239 6.38 4.36 5.89
CA LYS A 239 7.23 3.15 5.93
C LYS A 239 6.43 1.85 5.97
N MET A 240 5.29 1.84 6.65
CA MET A 240 4.38 0.70 6.62
C MET A 240 3.76 0.48 5.23
N LEU A 241 3.37 1.56 4.53
CA LEU A 241 2.86 1.46 3.17
C LEU A 241 3.93 0.96 2.19
N GLU A 242 5.16 1.47 2.29
CA GLU A 242 6.31 0.98 1.52
C GLU A 242 6.55 -0.53 1.74
N LEU A 243 6.45 -1.00 2.99
CA LEU A 243 6.56 -2.43 3.31
C LEU A 243 5.45 -3.25 2.65
N ILE A 244 4.20 -2.80 2.72
CA ILE A 244 3.06 -3.48 2.08
C ILE A 244 3.28 -3.59 0.57
N GLU A 245 3.72 -2.50 -0.07
CA GLU A 245 4.03 -2.49 -1.51
C GLU A 245 5.18 -3.43 -1.86
N TYR A 246 6.26 -3.39 -1.06
CA TYR A 246 7.40 -4.28 -1.22
C TYR A 246 6.96 -5.75 -1.16
N SER A 247 6.20 -6.14 -0.13
CA SER A 247 5.70 -7.50 0.05
C SER A 247 4.86 -7.94 -1.14
N ARG A 248 3.94 -7.10 -1.61
CA ARG A 248 3.10 -7.40 -2.80
C ARG A 248 3.94 -7.65 -4.04
N LYS A 249 4.92 -6.78 -4.32
CA LYS A 249 5.82 -6.94 -5.48
C LYS A 249 6.59 -8.25 -5.40
N LYS A 250 7.06 -8.64 -4.21
CA LYS A 250 7.81 -9.88 -4.00
C LYS A 250 6.94 -11.13 -4.13
N ILE A 251 5.69 -11.10 -3.66
CA ILE A 251 4.79 -12.25 -3.71
C ILE A 251 4.41 -12.62 -5.14
N VAL A 252 4.22 -11.65 -6.04
CA VAL A 252 3.81 -11.88 -7.43
C VAL A 252 4.76 -12.82 -8.19
N ASP A 253 6.07 -12.67 -7.95
CA ASP A 253 7.10 -13.48 -8.61
C ASP A 253 7.53 -14.70 -7.77
N SER A 254 6.96 -14.88 -6.57
CA SER A 254 7.33 -15.96 -5.66
C SER A 254 6.61 -17.25 -6.04
N LYS A 255 7.31 -18.38 -5.94
CA LYS A 255 6.69 -19.70 -6.03
C LYS A 255 5.79 -19.96 -4.83
N GLU A 256 4.69 -20.64 -5.08
CA GLU A 256 3.70 -21.06 -4.08
C GLU A 256 4.19 -22.27 -3.27
N GLU A 257 5.05 -22.03 -2.27
CA GLU A 257 5.66 -23.08 -1.45
C GLU A 257 5.21 -23.05 0.02
N GLU A 258 4.85 -21.88 0.55
CA GLU A 258 4.43 -21.69 1.94
C GLU A 258 3.22 -20.77 2.04
N ILE A 259 2.35 -21.04 3.01
CA ILE A 259 1.24 -20.15 3.35
C ILE A 259 1.60 -19.30 4.56
N ILE A 260 1.50 -17.98 4.40
CA ILE A 260 1.69 -17.02 5.47
C ILE A 260 0.48 -16.08 5.59
N CYS A 261 0.27 -15.55 6.77
CA CYS A 261 -0.59 -14.39 6.98
C CYS A 261 0.28 -13.20 7.34
N PHE A 262 0.21 -12.12 6.57
CA PHE A 262 0.90 -10.88 6.85
C PHE A 262 -0.10 -9.84 7.38
N LEU A 263 0.13 -9.40 8.63
CA LEU A 263 -0.72 -8.44 9.33
C LEU A 263 0.14 -7.27 9.83
N CYS A 264 -0.32 -6.04 9.62
CA CYS A 264 0.34 -4.84 10.15
C CYS A 264 -0.68 -3.72 10.37
N ASP A 265 -0.54 -3.00 11.48
CA ASP A 265 -1.46 -1.93 11.91
C ASP A 265 -0.71 -0.74 12.47
N ILE A 266 -1.16 0.47 12.11
CA ILE A 266 -0.76 1.73 12.75
C ILE A 266 -1.95 2.69 12.76
N PHE A 267 -2.32 3.16 13.95
CA PHE A 267 -3.45 4.05 14.15
C PHE A 267 -3.23 4.92 15.40
N PRO A 268 -3.82 6.13 15.46
CA PRO A 268 -3.88 6.91 16.70
C PRO A 268 -4.89 6.29 17.66
N VAL A 269 -4.57 6.31 18.96
CA VAL A 269 -5.45 5.90 20.07
C VAL A 269 -6.16 7.11 20.64
#